data_AF-A0ABC9VZ76-F1
#
_entry.id   AF-A0ABC9VZ76-F1
#
_cell.length_a   1.000
_cell.length_b   1.000
_cell.length_c   1.000
_cell.angle_alpha   90.00
_cell.angle_beta   90.00
_cell.angle_gamma   90.00
#
_symmetry.space_group_name_H-M   'P 1'
#
loop_
_entity.id
_entity.type
_entity.pdbx_description
1 polymer ?
#
loop_
_entity_poly.entity_id
_entity_poly.type
_entity_poly.pdbx_seq_one_letter_code
_entity_poly.pdbx_strand_id
1 'polypeptide(L)'
;MMEAIVECDYKAQHDDELTITVGDIITNIRKDDGGWWEGQLKGRRGLFPDNFVRPISPTETQIHQDGLVPVNIWPIDLAVFILLREFSTERQKQCSGPSWMPKA
;
A
#
# COMPACT_ATOMS: atom_id res chain seq x y z
N MET A 1 11.10 -11.28 -3.32
CA MET A 1 10.38 -10.38 -4.24
C MET A 1 9.38 -9.60 -3.42
N MET A 2 9.26 -8.30 -3.64
CA MET A 2 8.38 -7.44 -2.85
C MET A 2 7.04 -7.24 -3.57
N GLU A 3 5.96 -7.22 -2.80
CA GLU A 3 4.59 -7.01 -3.27
C GLU A 3 3.91 -5.92 -2.45
N ALA A 4 2.94 -5.25 -3.05
CA ALA A 4 2.09 -4.26 -2.38
C ALA A 4 0.67 -4.31 -2.93
N ILE A 5 -0.30 -4.05 -2.06
CA ILE A 5 -1.71 -3.87 -2.45
C ILE A 5 -1.99 -2.39 -2.64
N VAL A 6 -2.72 -2.05 -3.69
CA VAL A 6 -3.11 -0.67 -3.97
C VAL A 6 -4.28 -0.30 -3.07
N GLU A 7 -4.14 0.79 -2.31
CA GLU A 7 -5.20 1.31 -1.44
C GLU A 7 -5.94 2.48 -2.08
N CYS A 8 -5.34 3.13 -3.10
CA CYS A 8 -5.92 4.28 -3.80
C CYS A 8 -5.69 4.26 -5.31
N ASP A 9 -6.70 4.70 -6.07
CA ASP A 9 -6.63 4.75 -7.53
C ASP A 9 -5.64 5.83 -8.00
N TYR A 10 -4.83 5.50 -8.99
CA TYR A 10 -3.96 6.46 -9.66
C TYR A 10 -3.92 6.17 -11.16
N LYS A 11 -4.14 7.22 -11.95
CA LYS A 11 -4.11 7.16 -13.41
C LYS A 11 -2.76 7.65 -13.90
N ALA A 12 -2.08 6.83 -14.70
CA ALA A 12 -0.84 7.20 -15.34
C ALA A 12 -1.02 8.47 -16.19
N GLN A 13 -0.16 9.45 -15.94
CA GLN A 13 -0.02 10.72 -16.66
C GLN A 13 1.11 10.64 -17.70
N HIS A 14 2.08 9.76 -17.48
CA HIS A 14 3.22 9.53 -18.37
C HIS A 14 3.36 8.05 -18.77
N ASP A 15 4.04 7.78 -19.89
CA ASP A 15 4.16 6.42 -20.45
C ASP A 15 4.99 5.45 -19.58
N ASP A 16 5.85 6.01 -18.72
CA ASP A 16 6.67 5.31 -17.74
C ASP A 16 5.92 4.99 -16.44
N GLU A 17 4.66 5.41 -16.30
CA GLU A 17 3.84 5.20 -15.10
C GLU A 17 2.85 4.05 -15.24
N LEU A 18 2.47 3.49 -14.09
CA LEU A 18 1.41 2.49 -13.98
C LEU A 18 0.09 3.14 -13.58
N THR A 19 -0.96 2.79 -14.30
CA THR A 19 -2.33 2.98 -13.81
C THR A 19 -2.63 1.88 -12.82
N ILE A 20 -2.95 2.25 -11.59
CA ILE A 20 -3.21 1.35 -10.47
C ILE A 20 -4.61 1.62 -9.92
N THR A 21 -5.32 0.56 -9.55
CA THR A 21 -6.67 0.64 -8.98
C THR A 21 -6.75 -0.05 -7.63
N VAL A 22 -7.59 0.44 -6.73
CA VAL A 22 -7.75 -0.13 -5.38
C VAL A 22 -7.97 -1.65 -5.46
N GLY A 23 -7.18 -2.39 -4.71
CA GLY A 23 -7.20 -3.86 -4.69
C GLY A 23 -6.27 -4.53 -5.71
N ASP A 24 -5.65 -3.79 -6.64
CA ASP A 24 -4.60 -4.34 -7.50
C ASP A 24 -3.38 -4.75 -6.65
N ILE A 25 -2.71 -5.84 -7.06
CA ILE A 25 -1.45 -6.29 -6.45
C ILE A 25 -0.30 -5.98 -7.40
N ILE A 26 0.60 -5.12 -6.93
CA ILE A 26 1.84 -4.81 -7.64
C ILE A 26 2.92 -5.76 -7.16
N THR A 27 3.62 -6.35 -8.12
CA THR A 27 4.67 -7.34 -7.89
C THR A 27 6.03 -6.81 -8.33
N ASN A 28 7.11 -7.45 -7.90
CA ASN A 28 8.47 -7.12 -8.28
C ASN A 28 8.83 -5.64 -8.02
N ILE A 29 8.44 -5.14 -6.84
CA ILE A 29 8.60 -3.72 -6.47
C ILE A 29 10.06 -3.39 -6.15
N ARG A 30 10.54 -2.29 -6.72
CA ARG A 30 11.80 -1.62 -6.39
C ARG A 30 11.47 -0.27 -5.76
N LYS A 31 11.91 -0.09 -4.52
CA LYS A 31 11.77 1.18 -3.79
C LYS A 31 12.83 2.17 -4.26
N ASP A 32 12.43 3.43 -4.27
CA ASP A 32 13.30 4.58 -4.49
C ASP A 32 12.99 5.63 -3.40
N ASP A 33 14.00 6.42 -3.03
CA ASP A 33 13.89 7.46 -2.00
C ASP A 33 13.13 8.71 -2.50
N GLY A 34 12.84 8.80 -3.80
CA GLY A 34 12.09 9.89 -4.42
C GLY A 34 10.55 9.82 -4.26
N GLY A 35 10.01 8.87 -3.49
CA GLY A 35 8.55 8.72 -3.29
C GLY A 35 7.79 8.07 -4.47
N TRP A 36 8.52 7.60 -5.48
CA TRP A 36 7.99 6.85 -6.62
C TRP A 36 8.65 5.49 -6.66
N TRP A 37 7.84 4.44 -6.56
CA TRP A 37 8.32 3.08 -6.66
C TRP A 37 8.08 2.53 -8.05
N GLU A 38 8.96 1.62 -8.47
CA GLU A 38 8.81 0.90 -9.72
C GLU A 38 8.30 -0.50 -9.43
N GLY A 39 7.35 -1.00 -10.22
CA GLY A 39 6.85 -2.36 -10.03
C GLY A 39 6.14 -2.86 -11.28
N GLN A 40 5.60 -4.07 -11.19
CA GLN A 40 4.94 -4.76 -12.30
C GLN A 40 3.48 -5.06 -11.96
N LEU A 41 2.59 -4.65 -12.86
CA LEU A 41 1.15 -4.89 -12.79
C LEU A 41 0.63 -5.29 -14.17
N LYS A 42 -0.15 -6.37 -14.25
CA LYS A 42 -0.79 -6.83 -15.50
C LYS A 42 0.22 -6.99 -16.66
N GLY A 43 1.43 -7.44 -16.36
CA GLY A 43 2.54 -7.62 -17.31
C GLY A 43 3.28 -6.34 -17.72
N ARG A 44 2.81 -5.15 -17.31
CA ARG A 44 3.48 -3.87 -17.55
C ARG A 44 4.30 -3.46 -16.34
N ARG A 45 5.47 -2.87 -16.57
CA ARG A 45 6.33 -2.30 -15.53
C ARG A 45 6.32 -0.78 -15.65
N GLY A 46 6.30 -0.08 -14.52
CA GLY A 46 6.34 1.38 -14.49
C GLY A 46 6.30 1.92 -13.08
N LEU A 47 6.32 3.25 -12.99
CA LEU A 47 6.36 4.02 -11.76
C LEU A 47 4.97 4.25 -11.19
N PHE A 48 4.87 4.24 -9.86
CA PHE A 48 3.66 4.59 -9.12
C PHE A 48 4.05 5.23 -7.79
N PRO A 49 3.20 6.11 -7.23
CA PRO A 49 3.47 6.74 -5.94
C PRO A 49 3.39 5.71 -4.80
N ASP A 50 4.38 5.71 -3.91
CA ASP A 50 4.43 4.74 -2.79
C ASP A 50 3.28 4.93 -1.80
N ASN A 51 2.86 6.18 -1.60
CA ASN A 51 1.76 6.58 -0.72
C ASN A 51 0.39 5.99 -1.10
N PHE A 52 0.24 5.42 -2.30
CA PHE A 52 -1.01 4.85 -2.80
C PHE A 52 -1.07 3.33 -2.63
N VAL A 53 0.01 2.73 -2.10
CA VAL A 53 0.14 1.29 -1.92
C VAL A 53 0.55 0.93 -0.50
N ARG A 54 0.14 -0.26 -0.07
CA ARG A 54 0.56 -0.85 1.19
C ARG A 54 1.46 -2.07 0.91
N PRO A 55 2.75 -2.03 1.31
CA PRO A 55 3.63 -3.19 1.29
C PRO A 55 3.02 -4.41 1.97
N ILE A 56 3.02 -5.55 1.28
CA ILE A 56 2.67 -6.83 1.87
C ILE A 56 3.95 -7.40 2.47
N SER A 57 4.08 -7.31 3.80
CA SER A 57 5.17 -7.98 4.50
C SER A 57 4.86 -9.48 4.61
N PRO A 58 5.82 -10.38 4.38
CA PRO A 58 5.59 -11.83 4.49
C PRO A 58 5.23 -12.31 5.91
N THR A 59 5.20 -11.41 6.89
CA THR A 59 4.83 -11.70 8.28
C THR A 59 3.32 -11.64 8.53
N GLU A 60 2.51 -11.17 7.59
CA GLU A 60 1.04 -11.12 7.75
C GLU A 60 0.35 -12.23 6.93
N THR A 61 0.77 -13.48 7.15
CA THR A 61 -0.09 -14.63 6.86
C THR A 61 -1.18 -14.68 7.95
N GLN A 62 -2.18 -13.79 7.87
CA GLN A 62 -3.43 -14.05 8.56
C GLN A 62 -4.19 -15.10 7.74
N ILE A 63 -3.99 -16.34 8.18
CA ILE A 63 -4.82 -17.51 7.88
C ILE A 63 -6.28 -17.09 8.01
N HIS A 64 -6.99 -16.97 6.88
CA HIS A 64 -8.43 -16.74 6.85
C HIS A 64 -9.11 -17.69 5.88
N GLN A 65 -8.80 -18.98 6.00
CA GLN A 65 -9.71 -20.08 5.68
C GLN A 65 -9.52 -21.14 6.76
N ASP A 66 -10.61 -21.46 7.45
CA ASP A 66 -10.76 -22.43 8.53
C ASP A 66 -10.18 -22.02 9.90
N GLY A 67 -11.10 -21.64 10.78
CA GLY A 67 -10.81 -20.99 12.06
C GLY A 67 -10.08 -21.89 13.05
N LEU A 68 -9.03 -21.34 13.66
CA LEU A 68 -8.60 -21.53 15.04
C LEU A 68 -7.67 -20.35 15.41
N VAL A 69 -8.20 -19.30 16.05
CA VAL A 69 -7.38 -18.24 16.67
C VAL A 69 -7.14 -18.58 18.15
N PRO A 70 -5.90 -18.73 18.63
CA PRO A 70 -5.64 -18.66 20.05
C PRO A 70 -5.61 -17.19 20.49
N VAL A 71 -6.67 -16.82 21.20
CA VAL A 71 -6.75 -15.70 22.13
C VAL A 71 -5.59 -15.74 23.13
N ASN A 72 -4.69 -14.76 23.11
CA ASN A 72 -3.86 -14.30 24.24
C ASN A 72 -2.88 -13.18 23.80
N ILE A 73 -2.62 -12.05 24.47
CA ILE A 73 -3.00 -11.46 25.77
C ILE A 73 -2.65 -9.94 25.74
N TRP A 74 -3.61 -9.09 26.12
CA TRP A 74 -3.66 -7.64 26.45
C TRP A 74 -2.48 -7.12 27.36
N PRO A 75 -2.04 -5.82 27.50
CA PRO A 75 -2.77 -4.54 27.46
C PRO A 75 -1.95 -3.29 26.96
N ILE A 76 -1.62 -3.17 25.67
CA ILE A 76 -1.01 -1.95 25.08
C ILE A 76 -1.79 -1.44 23.84
N ASP A 77 -2.76 -2.22 23.35
CA ASP A 77 -3.47 -1.94 22.11
C ASP A 77 -4.52 -0.83 22.14
N LEU A 78 -4.74 -0.10 23.25
CA LEU A 78 -5.56 1.11 23.16
C LEU A 78 -4.79 2.26 22.49
N ALA A 79 -3.47 2.33 22.71
CA ALA A 79 -2.62 3.29 22.00
C ALA A 79 -2.49 2.91 20.52
N VAL A 80 -2.45 1.62 20.20
CA VAL A 80 -2.39 1.12 18.81
C VAL A 80 -3.74 1.26 18.11
N PHE A 81 -4.88 0.99 18.75
CA PHE A 81 -6.20 1.23 18.14
C PHE A 81 -6.53 2.72 17.98
N ILE A 82 -6.14 3.58 18.93
CA ILE A 82 -6.34 5.03 18.80
C ILE A 82 -5.36 5.61 17.77
N LEU A 83 -4.08 5.21 17.77
CA LEU A 83 -3.12 5.61 16.74
C LEU A 83 -3.44 5.02 15.36
N LEU A 84 -4.00 3.81 15.23
CA LEU A 84 -4.46 3.25 13.95
C LEU A 84 -5.76 3.87 13.46
N ARG A 85 -6.62 4.38 14.36
CA ARG A 85 -7.80 5.15 13.97
C ARG A 85 -7.41 6.55 13.46
N GLU A 86 -6.33 7.12 14.00
CA GLU A 86 -5.71 8.34 13.45
C GLU A 86 -4.85 8.05 12.20
N PHE A 87 -4.17 6.90 12.11
CA PHE A 87 -3.39 6.46 10.93
C PHE A 87 -4.27 6.17 9.72
N SER A 88 -5.44 5.55 9.95
CA SER A 88 -6.45 5.30 8.92
C SER A 88 -7.02 6.60 8.36
N THR A 89 -7.18 7.62 9.21
CA THR A 89 -7.73 8.92 8.78
C THR A 89 -6.69 9.75 8.04
N GLU A 90 -5.40 9.73 8.44
CA GLU A 90 -4.32 10.43 7.74
C GLU A 90 -4.02 9.79 6.37
N ARG A 91 -4.04 8.46 6.25
CA ARG A 91 -3.88 7.78 4.95
C ARG A 91 -5.07 7.98 4.02
N GLN A 92 -6.30 8.05 4.53
CA GLN A 92 -7.45 8.46 3.71
C GLN A 92 -7.32 9.90 3.19
N LYS A 93 -6.72 10.82 3.97
CA LYS A 93 -6.42 12.17 3.47
C LYS A 93 -5.34 12.17 2.37
N GLN A 94 -4.39 11.24 2.43
CA GLN A 94 -3.29 11.12 1.47
C GLN A 94 -3.77 10.88 0.03
N CYS A 95 -4.88 10.14 -0.13
CA CYS A 95 -5.49 9.87 -1.44
C CYS A 95 -6.33 11.03 -1.98
N SER A 96 -6.68 11.99 -1.12
CA SER A 96 -7.37 13.24 -1.48
C SER A 96 -6.40 14.42 -1.69
N GLY A 97 -5.08 14.20 -1.62
CA GLY A 97 -4.08 15.17 -2.06
C GLY A 97 -4.11 15.36 -3.59
N PRO A 98 -3.77 16.55 -4.11
CA PRO A 98 -3.87 16.78 -5.54
C PRO A 98 -2.85 15.92 -6.30
N SER A 99 -3.29 15.32 -7.40
CA SER A 99 -2.62 14.29 -8.23
C SER A 99 -1.25 14.69 -8.83
N TRP A 100 -0.69 15.85 -8.47
CA TRP A 100 0.61 16.33 -8.93
C TRP A 100 1.66 16.11 -7.84
N MET A 101 2.12 14.87 -7.63
CA MET A 101 3.42 14.69 -6.98
C MET A 101 4.50 14.95 -8.04
N PRO A 102 5.37 15.96 -7.89
CA PRO A 102 6.49 16.12 -8.81
C PRO A 102 7.40 14.90 -8.71
N LYS A 103 7.73 14.28 -9.85
CA LYS A 103 8.82 13.31 -9.92
C LYS A 103 10.12 14.05 -9.61
N ALA A 104 10.87 13.58 -8.61
CA ALA A 104 12.16 14.14 -8.22
C ALA A 104 13.21 13.90 -9.31
#